data_AF-A0A800CA02-F1
#
_entry.id   AF-A0A800CA02-F1
#
_cell.length_a   1.000
_cell.length_b   1.000
_cell.length_c   1.000
_cell.angle_alpha   90.00
_cell.angle_beta   90.00
_cell.angle_gamma   90.00
#
_symmetry.space_group_name_H-M   'P 1'
#
loop_
_entity.id
_entity.type
_entity.pdbx_description
1 polymer ?
#
loop_
_entity_poly.entity_id
_entity_poly.type
_entity_poly.pdbx_seq_one_letter_code
_entity_poly.pdbx_strand_id
1 'polypeptide(L)'
;MPEAPVIHIVGVCGSGKSTLARHLTARGYRARQISQEHSGAPELWRWKRVPDALIYLDASGEAVRRRYPGLNMTDEYLAMERERLAHARAHADCLILTDGLTPEQVLARAMACLEEMGLDI
;
A
#
# COMPACT_ATOMS: atom_id res chain seq x y z
N MET A 1 -26.24 3.33 9.82
CA MET A 1 -25.40 2.72 8.77
C MET A 1 -24.03 2.45 9.40
N PRO A 2 -23.43 1.27 9.21
CA PRO A 2 -22.06 1.05 9.68
C PRO A 2 -21.12 2.07 9.02
N GLU A 3 -20.11 2.50 9.75
CA GLU A 3 -19.11 3.44 9.24
C GLU A 3 -18.28 2.75 8.15
N ALA A 4 -17.94 3.46 7.07
CA ALA A 4 -17.19 2.86 5.96
C ALA A 4 -15.82 2.29 6.42
N PRO A 5 -15.38 1.13 5.91
CA PRO A 5 -14.11 0.51 6.31
C PRO A 5 -12.91 1.44 6.09
N VAL A 6 -12.02 1.51 7.09
CA VAL A 6 -10.76 2.26 7.04
C VAL A 6 -9.64 1.38 6.54
N ILE A 7 -9.07 1.79 5.41
CA ILE A 7 -8.01 1.06 4.73
C ILE A 7 -6.72 1.87 4.79
N HIS A 8 -5.66 1.27 5.33
CA HIS A 8 -4.33 1.85 5.27
C HIS A 8 -3.51 1.15 4.19
N ILE A 9 -2.79 1.94 3.40
CA ILE A 9 -1.95 1.43 2.31
C ILE A 9 -0.51 1.84 2.56
N VAL A 10 0.37 0.86 2.69
CA VAL A 10 1.82 1.00 2.88
C VAL A 10 2.57 0.35 1.73
N GLY A 11 3.87 0.59 1.62
CA GLY A 11 4.67 0.05 0.53
C GLY A 11 5.79 0.97 0.09
N VAL A 12 6.68 0.47 -0.77
CA VAL A 12 7.84 1.21 -1.28
C VAL A 12 7.40 2.43 -2.13
N CYS A 13 8.27 3.42 -2.29
CA CYS A 13 8.02 4.52 -3.21
C CYS A 13 7.78 4.02 -4.63
N GLY A 14 6.79 4.60 -5.31
CA GLY A 14 6.44 4.19 -6.69
C GLY A 14 5.68 2.87 -6.83
N SER A 15 5.28 2.22 -5.72
CA SER A 15 4.44 1.01 -5.76
C SER A 15 2.98 1.27 -6.11
N GLY A 16 2.52 2.54 -6.13
CA GLY A 16 1.16 2.90 -6.51
C GLY A 16 0.19 3.14 -5.35
N LYS A 17 0.70 3.35 -4.12
CA LYS A 17 -0.11 3.61 -2.91
C LYS A 17 -1.16 4.71 -3.08
N SER A 18 -0.75 5.87 -3.61
CA SER A 18 -1.64 7.02 -3.81
C SER A 18 -2.75 6.72 -4.83
N THR A 19 -2.41 6.01 -5.91
CA THR A 19 -3.35 5.58 -6.94
C THR A 19 -4.39 4.62 -6.37
N LEU A 20 -3.95 3.61 -5.61
CA LEU A 20 -4.86 2.65 -4.98
C LEU A 20 -5.76 3.36 -3.95
N ALA A 21 -5.19 4.23 -3.11
CA ALA A 21 -5.97 5.01 -2.13
C ALA A 21 -7.08 5.80 -2.81
N ARG A 22 -6.76 6.51 -3.91
CA ARG A 22 -7.76 7.25 -4.70
C ARG A 22 -8.86 6.34 -5.25
N HIS A 23 -8.50 5.19 -5.80
CA HIS A 23 -9.47 4.26 -6.39
C HIS A 23 -10.40 3.59 -5.37
N LEU A 24 -9.89 3.26 -4.18
CA LEU A 24 -10.69 2.75 -3.08
C LEU A 24 -11.58 3.86 -2.50
N THR A 25 -11.07 5.07 -2.28
CA THR A 25 -11.87 6.20 -1.82
C THR A 25 -13.01 6.53 -2.78
N ALA A 26 -12.77 6.46 -4.10
CA ALA A 26 -13.81 6.64 -5.11
C ALA A 26 -14.92 5.58 -5.06
N ARG A 27 -14.70 4.44 -4.40
CA ARG A 27 -15.68 3.37 -4.19
C ARG A 27 -16.42 3.48 -2.86
N GLY A 28 -16.04 4.40 -1.98
CA GLY A 28 -16.69 4.62 -0.69
C GLY A 28 -15.86 4.18 0.53
N TYR A 29 -14.69 3.58 0.33
CA TYR A 29 -13.77 3.23 1.41
C TYR A 29 -13.15 4.48 2.03
N ARG A 30 -12.79 4.41 3.32
CA ARG A 30 -11.94 5.40 3.97
C ARG A 30 -10.47 5.02 3.81
N ALA A 31 -9.98 5.09 2.57
CA ALA A 31 -8.63 4.67 2.22
C ALA A 31 -7.61 5.82 2.28
N ARG A 32 -6.42 5.55 2.84
CA ARG A 32 -5.28 6.48 2.80
C ARG A 32 -3.95 5.76 2.66
N GLN A 33 -3.02 6.39 1.96
CA GLN A 33 -1.62 5.96 2.00
C GLN A 33 -0.97 6.40 3.32
N ILE A 34 -0.09 5.56 3.84
CA ILE A 34 0.80 5.89 4.95
C ILE A 34 2.23 5.84 4.43
N SER A 35 2.97 6.94 4.61
CA SER A 35 4.38 7.07 4.22
C SER A 35 5.32 6.36 5.21
N GLN A 36 5.06 5.07 5.46
CA GLN A 36 5.82 4.22 6.37
C GLN A 36 7.27 4.05 5.92
N GLU A 37 7.52 4.02 4.62
CA GLU A 37 8.85 3.93 3.98
C GLU A 37 9.76 5.13 4.31
N HIS A 38 9.17 6.24 4.75
CA HIS A 38 9.88 7.46 5.13
C HIS A 38 9.97 7.66 6.65
N SER A 39 9.55 6.67 7.45
CA SER A 39 9.55 6.77 8.91
C SER A 39 10.39 5.68 9.54
N GLY A 40 11.13 6.05 10.60
CA GLY A 40 11.81 5.09 11.47
C GLY A 40 10.89 4.45 12.52
N ALA A 41 9.64 4.94 12.66
CA ALA A 41 8.68 4.36 13.60
C ALA A 41 8.01 3.12 12.98
N PRO A 42 8.24 1.89 13.48
CA PRO A 42 7.77 0.66 12.83
C PRO A 42 6.24 0.56 12.70
N GLU A 43 5.53 1.26 13.58
CA GLU A 43 4.08 1.18 13.74
C GLU A 43 3.35 2.44 13.25
N LEU A 44 3.99 3.29 12.43
CA LEU A 44 3.37 4.51 11.93
C LEU A 44 2.02 4.22 11.24
N TRP A 45 1.93 3.07 10.56
CA TRP A 45 0.70 2.58 9.93
C TRP A 45 -0.48 2.41 10.90
N ARG A 46 -0.29 2.24 12.21
CA ARG A 46 -1.39 2.16 13.19
C ARG A 46 -1.46 3.32 14.16
N TRP A 47 -0.54 4.29 14.06
CA TRP A 47 -0.36 5.35 15.07
C TRP A 47 -1.62 6.16 15.38
N LYS A 48 -2.34 6.63 14.34
CA LYS A 48 -3.56 7.44 14.54
C LYS A 48 -4.82 6.60 14.79
N ARG A 49 -4.86 5.39 14.25
CA ARG A 49 -5.97 4.43 14.29
C ARG A 49 -5.48 3.10 13.74
N VAL A 50 -5.94 2.00 14.32
CA VAL A 50 -5.83 0.66 13.72
C VAL A 50 -6.80 0.56 12.54
N PRO A 51 -6.34 0.27 11.31
CA PRO A 51 -7.23 0.13 10.16
C PRO A 51 -8.04 -1.16 10.25
N ASP A 52 -9.15 -1.21 9.50
CA ASP A 52 -9.91 -2.44 9.31
C ASP A 52 -9.19 -3.39 8.34
N ALA A 53 -8.36 -2.84 7.43
CA ALA A 53 -7.38 -3.61 6.65
C ALA A 53 -6.10 -2.80 6.35
N LEU A 54 -4.96 -3.49 6.38
CA LEU A 54 -3.64 -3.01 5.99
C LEU A 54 -3.20 -3.67 4.67
N ILE A 55 -3.10 -2.85 3.62
CA ILE A 55 -2.62 -3.29 2.30
C ILE A 55 -1.16 -2.89 2.13
N TYR A 56 -0.31 -3.85 1.80
CA TYR A 56 1.09 -3.67 1.48
C TYR A 56 1.34 -3.79 -0.02
N LEU A 57 1.95 -2.76 -0.62
CA LEU A 57 2.36 -2.74 -2.01
C LEU A 57 3.89 -2.81 -2.15
N ASP A 58 4.40 -3.80 -2.87
CA ASP A 58 5.81 -3.86 -3.27
C ASP A 58 5.97 -3.60 -4.77
N ALA A 59 7.17 -3.19 -5.16
CA ALA A 59 7.59 -3.05 -6.55
C ALA A 59 9.11 -3.31 -6.66
N SER A 60 9.58 -3.87 -7.77
CA SER A 60 11.01 -3.86 -8.08
C SER A 60 11.53 -2.45 -8.34
N GLY A 61 12.83 -2.23 -8.11
CA GLY A 61 13.49 -0.97 -8.47
C GLY A 61 13.36 -0.66 -9.97
N GLU A 62 13.35 -1.69 -10.83
CA GLU A 62 13.10 -1.53 -12.26
C GLU A 62 11.70 -0.98 -12.54
N ALA A 63 10.66 -1.57 -11.93
CA ALA A 63 9.29 -1.11 -12.09
C ALA A 63 9.11 0.33 -11.57
N VAL A 64 9.76 0.68 -10.46
CA VAL A 64 9.73 2.04 -9.91
C VAL A 64 10.43 3.02 -10.87
N ARG A 65 11.64 2.72 -11.34
CA ARG A 65 12.38 3.59 -12.29
C ARG A 65 11.61 3.79 -13.61
N ARG A 66 10.89 2.77 -14.08
CA ARG A 66 10.03 2.89 -15.26
C ARG A 66 8.84 3.83 -15.04
N ARG A 67 8.24 3.82 -13.84
CA ARG A 67 7.09 4.70 -13.49
C ARG A 67 7.53 6.11 -13.11
N TYR A 68 8.69 6.24 -12.46
CA TYR A 68 9.24 7.49 -11.95
C TYR A 68 10.74 7.60 -12.27
N PRO A 69 11.10 7.92 -13.53
CA PRO A 69 12.50 7.98 -13.95
C PRO A 69 13.36 8.98 -13.17
N GLY A 70 12.72 10.04 -12.62
CA GLY A 70 13.39 11.04 -11.79
C GLY A 70 13.62 10.62 -10.33
N LEU A 71 13.03 9.51 -9.88
CA LEU A 71 13.30 8.96 -8.56
C LEU A 71 14.57 8.11 -8.63
N ASN A 72 15.60 8.52 -7.91
CA ASN A 72 16.84 7.75 -7.81
C ASN A 72 16.66 6.51 -6.89
N MET A 73 15.87 5.56 -7.38
CA MET A 73 15.60 4.29 -6.69
C MET A 73 16.77 3.34 -6.93
N THR A 74 17.81 3.46 -6.10
CA THR A 74 18.90 2.49 -6.04
C THR A 74 18.46 1.24 -5.27
N ASP A 75 19.22 0.15 -5.39
CA ASP A 75 18.89 -1.08 -4.68
C ASP A 75 19.06 -0.91 -3.16
N GLU A 76 20.03 -0.10 -2.71
CA GLU A 76 20.20 0.25 -1.29
C GLU A 76 19.03 1.09 -0.77
N TYR A 77 18.55 2.05 -1.56
CA TYR A 77 17.40 2.87 -1.17
C TYR A 77 16.14 2.02 -1.05
N LEU A 78 15.91 1.12 -2.01
CA LEU A 78 14.79 0.17 -1.97
C LEU A 78 14.90 -0.79 -0.76
N ALA A 79 16.09 -1.28 -0.44
CA ALA A 79 16.33 -2.12 0.71
C ALA A 79 16.03 -1.38 2.03
N MET A 80 16.48 -0.13 2.16
CA MET A 80 16.18 0.73 3.31
C MET A 80 14.66 0.95 3.48
N GLU A 81 13.94 1.23 2.39
CA GLU A 81 12.48 1.37 2.46
C GLU A 81 11.82 0.08 2.95
N ARG A 82 12.24 -1.08 2.40
CA ARG A 82 11.72 -2.40 2.80
C ARG A 82 12.03 -2.74 4.26
N GLU A 83 13.17 -2.32 4.80
CA GLU A 83 13.51 -2.48 6.21
C GLU A 83 12.54 -1.71 7.11
N ARG A 84 12.30 -0.42 6.82
CA ARG A 84 11.34 0.42 7.55
C ARG A 84 9.91 -0.11 7.46
N LEU A 85 9.61 -0.77 6.35
CA LEU A 85 8.33 -1.39 6.04
C LEU A 85 8.17 -2.79 6.64
N ALA A 86 9.22 -3.40 7.21
CA ALA A 86 9.20 -4.80 7.65
C ALA A 86 8.08 -5.10 8.64
N HIS A 87 7.87 -4.21 9.62
CA HIS A 87 6.77 -4.35 10.58
C HIS A 87 5.40 -4.27 9.88
N ALA A 88 5.18 -3.29 9.01
CA ALA A 88 3.90 -3.17 8.31
C ALA A 88 3.65 -4.37 7.38
N ARG A 89 4.70 -4.91 6.74
CA ARG A 89 4.65 -6.11 5.91
C ARG A 89 4.23 -7.35 6.70
N ALA A 90 4.78 -7.54 7.89
CA ALA A 90 4.47 -8.67 8.76
C ALA A 90 3.02 -8.67 9.28
N HIS A 91 2.38 -7.49 9.28
CA HIS A 91 1.00 -7.29 9.75
C HIS A 91 0.02 -6.99 8.61
N ALA A 92 0.45 -7.09 7.35
CA ALA A 92 -0.40 -6.79 6.21
C ALA A 92 -1.43 -7.90 6.00
N ASP A 93 -2.67 -7.51 5.80
CA ASP A 93 -3.75 -8.43 5.42
C ASP A 93 -3.64 -8.79 3.94
N CYS A 94 -3.20 -7.83 3.11
CA CYS A 94 -3.01 -8.01 1.68
C CYS A 94 -1.59 -7.61 1.28
N LEU A 95 -0.87 -8.50 0.59
CA LEU A 95 0.42 -8.17 -0.05
C LEU A 95 0.27 -8.25 -1.57
N ILE A 96 0.54 -7.15 -2.25
CA ILE A 96 0.43 -7.05 -3.71
C ILE A 96 1.77 -6.64 -4.30
N LEU A 97 2.36 -7.53 -5.09
CA LEU A 97 3.49 -7.20 -5.97
C LEU A 97 2.92 -6.49 -7.19
N THR A 98 3.34 -5.23 -7.40
CA THR A 98 2.73 -4.37 -8.43
C THR A 98 3.47 -4.42 -9.77
N ASP A 99 4.57 -5.16 -9.86
CA ASP A 99 5.33 -5.37 -11.08
C ASP A 99 4.45 -5.90 -12.22
N GLY A 100 4.49 -5.21 -13.36
CA GLY A 100 3.70 -5.58 -14.55
C GLY A 100 2.18 -5.36 -14.42
N LEU A 101 1.68 -4.91 -13.27
CA LEU A 101 0.25 -4.65 -13.06
C LEU A 101 -0.13 -3.23 -13.45
N THR A 102 -1.30 -3.09 -14.07
CA THR A 102 -1.97 -1.79 -14.23
C THR A 102 -2.63 -1.35 -12.92
N PRO A 103 -2.94 -0.05 -12.75
CA PRO A 103 -3.69 0.43 -11.58
C PRO A 103 -5.01 -0.31 -11.32
N GLU A 104 -5.71 -0.70 -12.39
CA GLU A 104 -6.98 -1.42 -12.32
C GLU A 104 -6.78 -2.86 -11.84
N GLN A 105 -5.69 -3.51 -12.26
CA GLN A 105 -5.34 -4.86 -11.79
C GLN A 105 -4.90 -4.85 -10.32
N VAL A 106 -4.15 -3.83 -9.88
CA VAL A 106 -3.80 -3.64 -8.46
C VAL A 106 -5.06 -3.44 -7.64
N LEU A 107 -5.99 -2.61 -8.13
CA LEU A 107 -7.28 -2.39 -7.47
C LEU A 107 -8.12 -3.67 -7.39
N ALA A 108 -8.22 -4.43 -8.48
CA ALA A 108 -8.98 -5.69 -8.49
C ALA A 108 -8.44 -6.67 -7.44
N ARG A 109 -7.11 -6.79 -7.30
CA ARG A 109 -6.47 -7.61 -6.26
C ARG A 109 -6.76 -7.10 -4.85
N ALA A 110 -6.72 -5.78 -4.65
CA ALA A 110 -7.07 -5.17 -3.37
C ALA A 110 -8.54 -5.45 -3.01
N MET A 111 -9.47 -5.27 -3.95
CA MET A 111 -10.90 -5.53 -3.74
C MET A 111 -11.16 -6.99 -3.40
N ALA A 112 -10.56 -7.94 -4.12
CA ALA A 112 -10.70 -9.37 -3.83
C ALA A 112 -10.25 -9.71 -2.40
N CYS A 113 -9.12 -9.15 -1.95
CA CYS A 113 -8.66 -9.33 -0.57
C CYS A 113 -9.64 -8.73 0.46
N LEU A 114 -10.20 -7.54 0.19
CA LEU A 114 -11.17 -6.92 1.08
C LEU A 114 -12.49 -7.70 1.15
N GLU A 115 -12.94 -8.27 0.03
CA GLU A 115 -14.12 -9.14 -0.04
C GLU A 115 -13.92 -10.43 0.77
N GLU A 116 -12.74 -11.06 0.67
CA GLU A 116 -12.39 -12.24 1.49
C GLU A 116 -12.40 -11.93 3.00
N MET A 117 -12.16 -10.67 3.37
CA MET A 117 -12.24 -10.19 4.75
C MET A 117 -13.66 -9.77 5.18
N GLY A 118 -14.65 -9.80 4.27
CA GLY A 118 -16.02 -9.32 4.52
C GLY A 118 -16.11 -7.79 4.68
N LEU A 119 -15.22 -7.06 4.00
CA LEU A 119 -15.15 -5.60 4.01
C LEU A 119 -15.68 -4.97 2.70
N ASP A 120 -16.43 -5.71 1.89
CA ASP A 120 -17.05 -5.21 0.67
C ASP A 120 -18.12 -4.13 0.94
N ILE A 121 -18.30 -3.21 -0.03
CA ILE A 121 -19.23 -2.07 0.02
C ILE A 121 -19.95 -1.87 -1.31
#